data_AF-A0A7K0GQ49-F1
#
_entry.id   AF-A0A7K0GQ49-F1
#
_cell.length_a   1.000
_cell.length_b   1.000
_cell.length_c   1.000
_cell.angle_alpha   90.00
_cell.angle_beta   90.00
_cell.angle_gamma   90.00
#
_symmetry.space_group_name_H-M   'P 1'
#
loop_
_entity.id
_entity.type
_entity.pdbx_description
1 polymer ?
#
loop_
_entity_poly.entity_id
_entity_poly.type
_entity_poly.pdbx_seq_one_letter_code
_entity_poly.pdbx_strand_id
1 'polypeptide(L)' 'DYILMSNEFDCQNSSSLMEISSYTVLDHHLINPSFEHDQFSTDHAIVAVTAHTREA' A
#
# COMPACT_ATOMS: atom_id res chain seq x y z
N ASP A 1 4.05 -4.74 11.19
CA ASP A 1 4.76 -4.41 9.95
C ASP A 1 4.64 -2.93 9.63
N TYR A 2 5.65 -2.36 8.97
CA TYR A 2 5.66 -0.97 8.52
C TYR A 2 6.00 -0.93 7.02
N ILE A 3 5.29 -0.08 6.28
CA ILE A 3 5.69 0.30 4.92
C ILE A 3 6.42 1.63 5.03
N LEU A 4 7.65 1.68 4.53
CA LEU A 4 8.37 2.94 4.32
C LEU A 4 8.05 3.45 2.92
N MET A 5 7.74 4.74 2.81
CA MET A 5 7.40 5.39 1.54
C MET A 5 8.27 6.61 1.31
N SER A 6 8.33 7.05 0.05
CA SER A 6 9.00 8.30 -0.33
C SER A 6 8.37 9.49 0.38
N ASN A 7 9.19 10.50 0.66
CA ASN A 7 8.74 11.80 1.19
C ASN A 7 7.77 12.53 0.24
N GLU A 8 7.67 12.09 -1.02
CA GLU A 8 6.70 12.59 -2.01
C GLU A 8 5.25 12.22 -1.65
N PHE A 9 5.04 11.28 -0.73
CA PHE A 9 3.72 10.88 -0.23
C PHE A 9 3.34 11.55 1.10
N ASP A 10 4.25 12.31 1.70
CA ASP A 10 4.01 12.98 2.98
C ASP A 10 3.16 14.23 2.76
N CYS A 11 1.94 14.25 3.30
CA CYS A 11 1.01 15.37 3.16
C CYS A 11 1.54 16.69 3.78
N GLN A 12 2.53 16.60 4.68
CA GLN A 12 3.20 17.76 5.30
C GLN A 12 4.32 18.31 4.42
N ASN A 13 4.77 17.57 3.41
CA ASN A 13 5.76 18.04 2.46
C ASN A 13 5.09 18.92 1.39
N SER A 14 5.59 20.15 1.21
CA SER A 14 5.09 21.09 0.19
C SER A 14 5.25 20.57 -1.23
N SER A 15 6.20 19.67 -1.47
CA SER A 15 6.45 19.04 -2.76
C SER A 15 5.81 17.65 -2.86
N SER A 16 4.82 17.34 -2.02
CA SER A 16 4.08 16.09 -2.08
C SER A 16 3.32 15.98 -3.41
N LEU A 17 3.55 14.88 -4.12
CA LEU A 17 2.91 14.57 -5.40
C LEU A 17 1.57 13.85 -5.19
N MET A 18 1.50 13.04 -4.14
CA MET A 18 0.37 12.19 -3.85
C MET A 18 0.11 12.16 -2.34
N GLU A 19 -1.16 12.10 -1.97
CA GLU A 19 -1.59 12.03 -0.59
C GLU A 19 -2.20 10.67 -0.28
N ILE A 20 -1.78 10.09 0.85
CA ILE A 20 -2.29 8.80 1.31
C ILE A 20 -3.62 9.00 2.02
N SER A 21 -4.69 8.42 1.47
CA SER A 21 -6.02 8.49 2.06
C SER A 21 -6.34 7.30 2.96
N SER A 22 -5.77 6.13 2.67
CA SER A 22 -5.98 4.94 3.49
C SER A 22 -4.87 3.90 3.33
N TYR A 23 -4.73 3.05 4.34
CA TYR A 23 -3.98 1.81 4.24
C TYR A 23 -4.88 0.65 4.67
N THR A 24 -4.71 -0.51 4.04
CA THR A 24 -5.43 -1.73 4.39
C THR A 24 -4.42 -2.84 4.53
N VAL A 25 -4.39 -3.47 5.71
CA VAL A 25 -3.72 -4.76 5.89
C VAL A 25 -4.73 -5.82 5.47
N LEU A 26 -4.46 -6.50 4.36
CA LEU A 26 -5.22 -7.67 3.94
C LEU A 26 -4.75 -8.84 4.80
N ASP A 27 -5.24 -8.87 6.05
CA ASP A 27 -4.95 -9.90 7.08
C ASP A 27 -5.67 -11.22 6.79
N HIS A 28 -5.79 -11.57 5.52
CA HIS A 28 -5.92 -12.96 5.14
C HIS A 28 -4.50 -13.45 4.92
N HIS A 29 -3.91 -14.06 5.95
CA HIS A 29 -2.90 -15.10 5.72
C HIS A 29 -3.49 -15.96 4.61
N LEU A 30 -2.88 -16.01 3.41
CA LEU A 30 -3.52 -16.57 2.23
C LEU A 30 -3.87 -18.05 2.51
N ILE A 31 -5.07 -18.32 3.03
CA ILE A 31 -5.53 -19.66 3.36
C ILE A 31 -5.98 -20.25 2.03
N ASN A 32 -5.02 -20.80 1.27
CA ASN A 32 -5.11 -21.27 -0.11
C ASN A 32 -4.64 -20.23 -1.16
N PRO A 33 -3.33 -19.90 -1.22
CA PRO A 33 -2.79 -18.98 -2.20
C PRO A 33 -3.02 -19.54 -3.61
N SER A 34 -3.63 -18.73 -4.48
CA SER A 34 -3.88 -19.03 -5.89
C SER A 34 -3.00 -18.12 -6.72
N PHE A 35 -2.03 -18.69 -7.45
CA PHE A 35 -1.10 -17.90 -8.26
C PHE A 35 -1.81 -16.99 -9.27
N GLU A 36 -2.95 -17.41 -9.82
CA GLU A 36 -3.74 -16.60 -10.76
C GLU A 36 -4.26 -15.30 -10.15
N HIS A 37 -4.54 -15.28 -8.84
CA HIS A 37 -5.09 -14.13 -8.14
C HIS A 37 -4.03 -13.37 -7.35
N ASP A 38 -3.10 -14.08 -6.72
CA ASP A 38 -2.16 -13.52 -5.77
C ASP A 38 -0.83 -13.10 -6.43
N GLN A 39 -0.53 -13.64 -7.63
CA GLN A 39 0.75 -13.53 -8.38
C GLN A 39 2.01 -13.98 -7.63
N PHE A 40 2.01 -13.95 -6.31
CA PHE A 40 3.12 -14.31 -5.43
C PHE A 40 2.56 -15.07 -4.22
N SER A 41 3.03 -16.30 -4.03
CA SER A 41 2.73 -17.06 -2.81
C SER A 41 3.65 -16.55 -1.70
N THR A 42 3.10 -15.85 -0.72
CA THR A 42 3.83 -15.32 0.43
C THR A 42 3.13 -15.72 1.73
N ASP A 43 3.92 -15.97 2.76
CA ASP A 43 3.48 -16.19 4.15
C ASP A 43 3.19 -14.88 4.89
N HIS A 44 3.44 -13.72 4.27
CA HIS A 44 3.15 -12.41 4.80
C HIS A 44 1.82 -11.84 4.27
N ALA A 45 1.07 -11.16 5.14
CA ALA A 45 -0.13 -10.42 4.75
C ALA A 45 0.23 -9.27 3.80
N ILE A 46 -0.61 -9.05 2.79
CA ILE A 46 -0.42 -7.95 1.85
C ILE A 46 -0.86 -6.65 2.52
N VAL A 47 -0.02 -5.62 2.44
CA VAL A 47 -0.38 -4.28 2.89
C VAL A 47 -0.54 -3.38 1.66
N ALA A 48 -1.75 -2.85 1.50
CA ALA A 48 -2.12 -1.98 0.39
C ALA A 48 -2.33 -0.54 0.87
N VAL A 49 -2.02 0.42 0.01
CA VAL A 49 -2.17 1.84 0.30
C VAL A 49 -2.96 2.50 -0.84
N THR A 50 -3.96 3.31 -0.50
CA THR A 50 -4.67 4.16 -1.48
C THR A 50 -4.12 5.57 -1.41
N ALA A 51 -3.74 6.10 -2.56
CA ALA A 51 -3.22 7.44 -2.71
C ALA A 51 -3.99 8.19 -3.80
N HIS A 52 -4.10 9.51 -3.65
CA HIS A 52 -4.66 10.40 -4.66
C HIS A 52 -3.61 11.43 -5.08
N THR A 53 -3.62 11.80 -6.35
CA THR A 53 -2.78 12.90 -6.84
C THR A 53 -3.24 14.20 -6.19
N ARG A 54 -2.28 15.00 -5.74
CA ARG A 54 -2.56 16.39 -5.39
C ARG A 54 -2.67 17.16 -6.70
N GLU A 55 -3.89 17.54 -7.08
CA GLU A 55 -4.06 18.48 -8.21
C GLU A 55 -3.38 19.81 -7.85
N ALA A 56 -2.67 20.39 -8.81
CA ALA A 56 -1.86 21.60 -8.66
C ALA A 56 -2.71 22.88 -8.53
#